data_AF-A0A7J9C8X9-F1
#
_entry.id   AF-A0A7J9C8X9-F1
#
_cell.length_a   1.000
_cell.length_b   1.000
_cell.length_c   1.000
_cell.angle_alpha   90.00
_cell.angle_beta   90.00
_cell.angle_gamma   90.00
#
_symmetry.space_group_name_H-M   'P 1'
#
loop_
_entity.id
_entity.type
_entity.pdbx_description
1 polymer ?
#
loop_
_entity_poly.entity_id
_entity_poly.type
_entity_poly.pdbx_seq_one_letter_code
_entity_poly.pdbx_strand_id
1 'polypeptide(L)' 'MDRSLASIKPIMESTYGKDQAVKWTVYWRTFFIAVAELFGYNNGEEWMVALFLFKKK' A
#
# COMPACT_ATOMS: atom_id res chain seq x y z
N MET A 1 9.11 1.37 0.47
CA MET A 1 9.40 0.14 -0.30
C MET A 1 10.74 0.26 -1.03
N ASP A 2 10.89 1.25 -1.91
CA ASP A 2 12.03 1.36 -2.83
C ASP A 2 13.42 1.41 -2.15
N ARG A 3 13.56 2.22 -1.08
CA ARG A 3 14.82 2.31 -0.31
C ARG A 3 15.28 0.97 0.29
N SER A 4 14.34 0.06 0.56
CA SER A 4 14.58 -1.20 1.26
C SER A 4 14.38 -2.43 0.35
N LEU A 5 14.47 -2.26 -0.97
CA LEU A 5 14.23 -3.34 -1.94
C LEU A 5 15.08 -4.59 -1.68
N ALA A 6 16.34 -4.41 -1.27
CA ALA A 6 17.23 -5.52 -0.95
C ALA A 6 16.69 -6.42 0.18
N SER A 7 16.10 -5.82 1.22
CA SER A 7 15.51 -6.55 2.34
C SER A 7 14.11 -7.09 2.00
N ILE A 8 13.37 -6.42 1.12
CA ILE A 8 11.99 -6.81 0.74
C ILE A 8 11.98 -7.98 -0.25
N LYS A 9 12.95 -8.04 -1.17
CA LYS A 9 13.04 -9.12 -2.16
C LYS A 9 12.94 -10.53 -1.55
N PRO A 10 13.72 -10.92 -0.52
CA PRO A 10 13.60 -12.26 0.06
C PRO A 10 12.24 -12.51 0.72
N ILE A 11 11.59 -11.48 1.28
CA ILE A 11 10.23 -11.60 1.85
C ILE A 11 9.21 -11.85 0.74
N MET A 12 9.34 -11.17 -0.39
CA MET A 12 8.43 -11.35 -1.53
C MET A 12 8.62 -12.74 -2.16
N GLU A 13 9.85 -13.21 -2.28
CA GLU A 13 10.15 -14.57 -2.77
C GLU A 13 9.63 -15.65 -1.82
N SER A 14 9.76 -15.47 -0.49
CA SER A 14 9.25 -16.45 0.48
C SER A 14 7.73 -16.45 0.59
N THR A 15 7.08 -15.31 0.37
CA THR A 15 5.62 -15.16 0.50
C THR A 15 4.87 -15.56 -0.75
N TYR A 16 5.37 -15.17 -1.93
CA TYR A 16 4.65 -15.33 -3.20
C TYR A 16 5.32 -16.31 -4.17
N GLY A 17 6.50 -16.83 -3.81
CA GLY A 17 7.32 -17.67 -4.69
C GLY A 17 8.20 -16.84 -5.63
N LYS A 18 9.35 -17.41 -6.00
CA LYS A 18 10.37 -16.74 -6.83
C LYS A 18 9.82 -16.23 -8.16
N ASP A 19 8.95 -17.02 -8.79
CA ASP A 19 8.38 -16.69 -10.11
C ASP A 19 7.37 -15.54 -10.06
N GLN A 20 6.81 -15.22 -8.88
CA GLN A 20 5.80 -14.17 -8.71
C GLN A 20 6.31 -12.98 -7.88
N ALA A 21 7.48 -13.08 -7.26
CA ALA A 21 8.01 -12.05 -6.35
C ALA A 21 8.09 -10.67 -7.00
N VAL A 22 8.53 -10.61 -8.27
CA VAL A 22 8.62 -9.35 -9.03
C VAL A 22 7.23 -8.77 -9.27
N LYS A 23 6.27 -9.58 -9.72
CA LYS A 23 4.89 -9.17 -9.97
C LYS A 23 4.26 -8.54 -8.72
N TRP A 24 4.38 -9.23 -7.58
CA TRP A 24 3.82 -8.73 -6.32
C TRP A 24 4.54 -7.51 -5.76
N THR A 25 5.86 -7.42 -5.95
CA THR A 25 6.60 -6.19 -5.61
C THR A 25 6.07 -4.99 -6.40
N VAL A 26 5.83 -5.16 -7.71
CA VAL A 26 5.26 -4.09 -8.55
C VAL A 26 3.84 -3.75 -8.11
N TYR A 27 2.99 -4.74 -7.83
CA TYR A 27 1.62 -4.48 -7.36
C TYR A 27 1.58 -3.66 -6.07
N TRP A 28 2.42 -3.99 -5.09
CA TRP A 28 2.52 -3.18 -3.87
C TRP A 28 3.04 -1.77 -4.13
N ARG A 29 4.05 -1.60 -5.00
CA ARG A 29 4.52 -0.26 -5.38
C ARG A 29 3.42 0.55 -6.04
N THR A 30 2.69 -0.03 -7.00
CA THR A 30 1.55 0.62 -7.67
C THR A 30 0.45 0.98 -6.68
N PHE A 31 0.15 0.11 -5.72
CA PHE A 31 -0.81 0.41 -4.66
C PHE A 31 -0.41 1.64 -3.85
N PHE A 32 0.84 1.72 -3.38
CA PHE A 32 1.30 2.90 -2.62
C PHE A 32 1.24 4.19 -3.44
N ILE A 33 1.60 4.15 -4.72
CA ILE A 33 1.49 5.30 -5.62
C ILE A 33 0.02 5.71 -5.78
N ALA A 34 -0.87 4.77 -6.09
CA ALA A 34 -2.29 5.05 -6.28
C ALA A 34 -2.95 5.62 -5.02
N VAL A 35 -2.62 5.10 -3.83
CA VAL A 35 -3.13 5.63 -2.55
C VAL A 35 -2.59 7.03 -2.26
N ALA A 36 -1.32 7.30 -2.56
CA ALA A 36 -0.75 8.63 -2.38
C ALA A 36 -1.46 9.68 -3.26
N GLU A 37 -1.76 9.36 -4.52
CA GLU A 37 -2.53 10.23 -5.41
C GLU A 37 -3.98 10.40 -4.96
N LEU A 38 -4.63 9.30 -4.58
CA LEU A 38 -6.03 9.30 -4.14
C LEU A 38 -6.23 10.20 -2.91
N PHE A 39 -5.41 10.02 -1.87
CA PHE A 39 -5.51 10.83 -0.65
C PHE A 39 -4.86 12.21 -0.78
N GLY A 40 -4.04 12.45 -1.80
CA GLY A 40 -3.48 13.77 -2.11
C GLY A 40 -4.40 14.63 -2.98
N TYR A 41 -5.43 14.03 -3.59
CA TYR A 41 -6.33 14.73 -4.51
C TYR A 41 -7.10 15.85 -3.83
N ASN A 42 -7.25 16.98 -4.52
CA ASN A 42 -7.89 18.21 -4.03
C ASN A 42 -7.41 18.60 -2.61
N ASN A 43 -6.09 18.59 -2.41
CA ASN A 43 -5.45 18.92 -1.13
C ASN A 43 -5.89 18.01 0.05
N GLY A 44 -6.33 16.77 -0.24
CA GLY A 44 -6.71 15.77 0.74
C GLY A 44 -8.14 15.88 1.27
N GLU A 45 -8.99 16.68 0.65
CA GLU A 45 -10.35 16.97 1.14
C GLU A 45 -11.44 16.06 0.53
N GLU A 46 -11.13 15.21 -0.45
CA GLU A 46 -12.11 14.29 -1.06
C GLU A 46 -12.14 12.90 -0.40
N TRP A 47 -10.97 12.27 -0.22
CA TRP A 47 -10.85 10.94 0.40
C TRP A 47 -10.13 11.03 1.75
N MET A 48 -10.77 10.48 2.79
CA MET A 48 -10.35 10.69 4.18
C MET A 48 -10.60 9.47 5.07
N VAL A 49 -10.06 9.51 6.29
CA VAL A 49 -10.30 8.53 7.34
C VAL A 49 -11.31 9.10 8.33
N ALA A 50 -12.41 8.40 8.56
CA ALA A 50 -13.42 8.79 9.54
C ALA A 50 -13.35 7.88 10.78
N LEU A 51 -13.39 8.48 11.96
CA LEU A 51 -13.37 7.79 13.25
C LEU A 51 -14.71 8.01 13.95
N PHE A 52 -15.41 6.92 14.27
CA PHE A 52 -16.74 6.97 14.88
C PHE A 52 -16.74 6.27 16.25
N LEU A 53 -17.34 6.91 17.25
CA LEU A 53 -17.65 6.31 18.55
C LEU A 53 -19.16 6.33 18.76
N PHE A 54 -19.75 5.13 18.91
CA PHE A 54 -21.19 4.96 19.11
C PHE A 54 -21.51 4.71 20.59
N LYS A 55 -22.75 5.02 20.98
CA LYS A 55 -23.33 4.60 22.25
C LYS A 55 -24.71 3.98 22.04
N LYS A 56 -25.19 3.25 23.04
CA LYS A 56 -26.54 2.67 23.03
C LYS A 56 -27.57 3.79 22.88
N LYS A 57 -28.60 3.54 22.07
CA LYS A 57 -29.78 4.42 21.95
C LYS A 57 -30.49 4.55 23.29
#